data_AF-A0A369VM70-F1
#
_entry.id   AF-A0A369VM70-F1
#
_cell.length_a   1.000
_cell.length_b   1.000
_cell.length_c   1.000
_cell.angle_alpha   90.00
_cell.angle_beta   90.00
_cell.angle_gamma   90.00
#
_symmetry.space_group_name_H-M   'P 1'
#
loop_
_entity.id
_entity.type
_entity.pdbx_description
1 polymer ?
#
loop_
_entity_poly.entity_id
_entity_poly.type
_entity_poly.pdbx_seq_one_letter_code
_entity_poly.pdbx_strand_id
1 'polypeptide(L)'
;PIAGEYIHRTAFDIGEKYGKDTFLLINHFGTARVPAAFALKSRFDGFFERLGMRGFVDHAIQAVTRLLPSHLPRRVRQWRDLYEHHLLVRVSNDQVEATRTFLAEHFAPAHTAGGWFECDADEGRKAFLHRFAIAGAAIRYREVHRSEVEDIVALDIALRRNDREWVEQLPQDVERDVVHKLYYGHFFCHVFHQDYIVKKGVDPLAMEHRMWELLDARRAEYPAEHNVGHLYVAKPALAGFYQSLDPTNTFNPGIGHTPRGRNWQECNHASGGWPKGYSENA
;
A
#
# COMPACT_ATOMS: atom_id res chain seq x y z
N PRO A 1 -18.99 7.81 -9.16
CA PRO A 1 -18.39 8.72 -8.14
C PRO A 1 -17.06 9.26 -8.67
N ILE A 2 -16.56 10.36 -8.11
CA ILE A 2 -15.23 10.89 -8.41
C ILE A 2 -14.15 9.98 -7.81
N ALA A 3 -14.39 9.48 -6.59
CA ALA A 3 -13.51 8.53 -5.91
C ALA A 3 -14.31 7.62 -4.98
N GLY A 4 -13.78 6.42 -4.71
CA GLY A 4 -14.32 5.44 -3.77
C GLY A 4 -13.17 4.70 -3.10
N GLU A 5 -12.63 5.29 -2.04
CA GLU A 5 -11.42 4.79 -1.39
C GLU A 5 -11.74 3.93 -0.18
N TYR A 6 -11.23 2.71 -0.16
CA TYR A 6 -11.37 1.78 0.94
C TYR A 6 -10.20 1.88 1.92
N ILE A 7 -10.52 1.75 3.22
CA ILE A 7 -9.54 1.63 4.31
C ILE A 7 -10.05 0.61 5.34
N HIS A 8 -9.23 -0.38 5.65
CA HIS A 8 -9.43 -1.28 6.79
C HIS A 8 -8.98 -0.64 8.11
N ARG A 9 -9.60 -0.96 9.24
CA ARG A 9 -9.24 -0.44 10.57
C ARG A 9 -7.76 -0.55 10.90
N THR A 10 -7.14 -1.70 10.64
CA THR A 10 -5.69 -1.88 10.88
C THR A 10 -4.85 -0.91 10.03
N ALA A 11 -5.21 -0.72 8.76
CA ALA A 11 -4.54 0.24 7.88
C ALA A 11 -4.76 1.68 8.36
N PHE A 12 -5.97 1.99 8.83
CA PHE A 12 -6.28 3.29 9.43
C PHE A 12 -5.37 3.58 10.63
N ASP A 13 -5.20 2.62 11.55
CA ASP A 13 -4.42 2.80 12.78
C ASP A 13 -2.94 2.97 12.50
N ILE A 14 -2.41 2.13 11.61
CA ILE A 14 -1.02 2.24 11.17
C ILE A 14 -0.80 3.55 10.45
N GLY A 15 -1.74 3.98 9.60
CA GLY A 15 -1.74 5.31 9.00
C GLY A 15 -1.70 6.44 10.04
N GLU A 16 -2.52 6.35 11.09
CA GLU A 16 -2.66 7.44 12.07
C GLU A 16 -1.38 7.57 12.90
N LYS A 17 -0.75 6.44 13.22
CA LYS A 17 0.43 6.38 14.07
C LYS A 17 1.73 6.60 13.31
N TYR A 18 1.88 5.99 12.14
CA TYR A 18 3.14 5.92 11.38
C TYR A 18 3.13 6.71 10.07
N GLY A 19 1.96 7.15 9.59
CA GLY A 19 1.84 8.06 8.44
C GLY A 19 1.73 9.55 8.83
N LYS A 20 1.74 9.86 10.14
CA LYS A 20 1.44 11.19 10.69
C LYS A 20 2.39 12.29 10.23
N ASP A 21 3.68 12.00 10.09
CA ASP A 21 4.66 12.96 9.58
C ASP A 21 4.33 13.37 8.14
N THR A 22 4.06 12.37 7.29
CA THR A 22 3.68 12.58 5.89
C THR A 22 2.36 13.34 5.80
N PHE A 23 1.38 12.96 6.62
CA PHE A 23 0.11 13.67 6.73
C PHE A 23 0.34 15.14 7.09
N LEU A 24 1.08 15.43 8.16
CA LEU A 24 1.27 16.80 8.65
C LEU A 24 2.06 17.65 7.65
N LEU A 25 3.07 17.07 7.01
CA LEU A 25 3.84 17.72 5.95
C LEU A 25 2.93 18.16 4.81
N ILE A 26 2.10 17.26 4.28
CA ILE A 26 1.21 17.58 3.17
C ILE A 26 0.10 18.53 3.62
N ASN A 27 -0.48 18.31 4.81
CA ASN A 27 -1.56 19.12 5.33
C ASN A 27 -1.17 20.60 5.49
N HIS A 28 0.08 20.87 5.88
CA HIS A 28 0.54 22.25 6.14
C HIS A 28 1.32 22.87 4.99
N PHE A 29 2.08 22.07 4.24
CA PHE A 29 2.99 22.57 3.20
C PHE A 29 2.64 22.13 1.78
N GLY A 30 1.61 21.28 1.62
CA GLY A 30 1.20 20.73 0.33
C GLY A 30 2.10 19.62 -0.20
N THR A 31 1.65 18.95 -1.26
CA THR A 31 2.36 17.81 -1.87
C THR A 31 3.64 18.21 -2.58
N ALA A 32 3.76 19.46 -3.06
CA ALA A 32 4.94 19.95 -3.76
C ALA A 32 6.23 19.90 -2.93
N ARG A 33 6.14 19.90 -1.60
CA ARG A 33 7.30 19.84 -0.69
C ARG A 33 7.73 18.42 -0.34
N VAL A 34 6.92 17.41 -0.67
CA VAL A 34 7.17 16.02 -0.32
C VAL A 34 8.49 15.50 -0.90
N PRO A 35 8.82 15.70 -2.19
CA PRO A 35 10.09 15.20 -2.75
C PRO A 35 11.32 15.81 -2.07
N ALA A 36 11.28 17.11 -1.79
CA ALA A 36 12.38 17.81 -1.12
C ALA A 36 12.57 17.33 0.34
N ALA A 37 11.48 17.09 1.05
CA ALA A 37 11.53 16.55 2.41
C ALA A 37 12.13 15.14 2.44
N PHE A 38 11.71 14.25 1.52
CA PHE A 38 12.28 12.91 1.42
C PHE A 38 13.76 12.94 1.02
N ALA A 39 14.15 13.78 0.07
CA ALA A 39 15.57 13.92 -0.30
C ALA A 39 16.43 14.39 0.88
N LEU A 40 15.92 15.35 1.68
CA LEU A 40 16.59 15.79 2.90
C LEU A 40 16.70 14.66 3.93
N LYS A 41 15.61 13.92 4.15
CA LYS A 41 15.59 12.74 5.03
C LYS A 41 16.66 11.73 4.59
N SER A 42 16.69 11.34 3.32
CA SER A 42 17.65 10.37 2.79
C SER A 42 19.11 10.81 2.97
N ARG A 43 19.40 12.12 2.92
CA ARG A 43 20.74 12.63 3.22
C ARG A 43 21.13 12.41 4.68
N PHE A 44 20.19 12.64 5.61
CA PHE A 44 20.42 12.35 7.02
C PHE A 44 20.50 10.85 7.28
N ASP A 45 19.64 10.04 6.67
CA ASP A 45 19.70 8.57 6.77
C ASP A 45 21.09 8.07 6.38
N GLY A 46 21.59 8.48 5.19
CA GLY A 46 22.92 8.10 4.73
C GLY A 46 24.07 8.60 5.63
N PHE A 47 23.91 9.74 6.30
CA PHE A 47 24.87 10.22 7.29
C PHE A 47 24.88 9.33 8.54
N PHE A 48 23.71 9.03 9.12
CA PHE A 48 23.60 8.21 10.33
C PHE A 48 23.94 6.73 10.06
N GLU A 49 23.62 6.21 8.87
CA GLU A 49 24.03 4.86 8.46
C GLU A 49 25.55 4.71 8.39
N ARG A 50 26.28 5.71 7.89
CA ARG A 50 27.76 5.73 7.91
C ARG A 50 28.34 5.70 9.32
N LEU A 51 27.57 6.14 10.31
CA LEU A 51 27.92 6.10 11.73
C LEU A 51 27.40 4.83 12.43
N GLY A 52 26.81 3.87 11.69
CA GLY A 52 26.23 2.65 12.23
C GLY A 52 24.86 2.82 12.91
N MET A 53 24.26 4.01 12.85
CA MET A 53 22.97 4.35 13.45
C MET A 53 21.82 4.29 12.43
N ARG A 54 21.67 3.14 11.76
CA ARG A 54 20.58 2.95 10.77
C ARG A 54 19.20 3.13 11.42
N GLY A 55 18.28 3.79 10.71
CA GLY A 55 16.92 4.05 11.18
C GLY A 55 16.80 5.18 12.22
N PHE A 56 17.90 5.81 12.63
CA PHE A 56 17.90 6.86 13.66
C PHE A 56 16.93 8.01 13.34
N VAL A 57 16.98 8.53 12.10
CA VAL A 57 16.09 9.60 11.65
C VAL A 57 14.65 9.13 11.73
N ASP A 58 14.37 7.87 11.39
CA ASP A 58 13.03 7.35 11.42
C ASP A 58 12.44 7.25 12.83
N HIS A 59 13.25 6.77 13.78
CA HIS A 59 12.91 6.75 15.19
C HIS A 59 12.75 8.16 15.76
N ALA A 60 13.60 9.12 15.37
CA ALA A 60 13.52 10.50 15.82
C ALA A 60 12.23 11.18 15.34
N ILE A 61 11.90 11.05 14.05
CA ILE A 61 10.64 11.56 13.49
C ILE A 61 9.45 10.91 14.21
N GLN A 62 9.47 9.58 14.39
CA GLN A 62 8.40 8.87 15.09
C GLN A 62 8.27 9.29 16.56
N ALA A 63 9.36 9.60 17.24
CA ALA A 63 9.32 10.13 18.61
C ALA A 63 8.67 11.51 18.66
N VAL A 64 9.05 12.42 17.75
CA VAL A 64 8.48 13.76 17.68
C VAL A 64 6.99 13.72 17.33
N THR A 65 6.58 12.96 16.32
CA THR A 65 5.17 12.91 15.89
C THR A 65 4.24 12.26 16.91
N ARG A 66 4.75 11.34 17.74
CA ARG A 66 4.00 10.76 18.87
C ARG A 66 3.60 11.80 19.92
N LEU A 67 4.39 12.86 20.11
CA LEU A 67 4.10 13.92 21.08
C LEU A 67 3.05 14.93 20.58
N LEU A 68 2.82 14.99 19.26
CA LEU A 68 1.83 15.88 18.67
C LEU A 68 0.40 15.37 18.93
N PRO A 69 -0.62 16.23 19.00
CA PRO A 69 -2.02 15.81 19.11
C PRO A 69 -2.47 14.98 17.90
N SER A 70 -3.61 14.29 18.01
CA SER A 70 -4.20 13.61 16.84
C SER A 70 -4.52 14.64 15.75
N HIS A 71 -4.14 14.30 14.52
CA HIS A 71 -4.30 15.15 13.34
C HIS A 71 -5.64 14.91 12.62
N LEU A 72 -6.34 13.82 13.00
CA LEU A 72 -7.59 13.41 12.38
C LEU A 72 -8.80 14.02 13.11
N PRO A 73 -9.84 14.43 12.36
CA PRO A 73 -11.09 14.91 12.95
C PRO A 73 -11.70 13.89 13.91
N ARG A 74 -12.33 14.38 14.99
CA ARG A 74 -12.92 13.53 16.03
C ARG A 74 -13.94 12.54 15.46
N ARG A 75 -14.83 12.99 14.57
CA ARG A 75 -15.88 12.15 13.98
C ARG A 75 -15.31 11.02 13.12
N VAL A 76 -14.27 11.31 12.33
CA VAL A 76 -13.55 10.28 11.55
C VAL A 76 -12.96 9.20 12.45
N ARG A 77 -12.35 9.57 13.59
CA ARG A 77 -11.83 8.60 14.58
C ARG A 77 -12.92 7.80 15.28
N GLN A 78 -14.04 8.46 15.63
CA GLN A 78 -15.20 7.76 16.18
C GLN A 78 -15.74 6.72 15.20
N TRP A 79 -15.77 7.02 13.90
CA TRP A 79 -16.17 6.06 12.88
C TRP A 79 -15.22 4.87 12.81
N ARG A 80 -13.90 5.11 12.94
CA ARG A 80 -12.91 4.03 13.08
C ARG A 80 -13.20 3.10 14.26
N ASP A 81 -13.67 3.63 15.39
CA ASP A 81 -13.99 2.79 16.55
C ASP A 81 -15.26 1.97 16.31
N LEU A 82 -16.25 2.53 15.61
CA LEU A 82 -17.54 1.90 15.33
C LEU A 82 -17.47 0.81 14.25
N TYR A 83 -16.70 1.02 13.17
CA TYR A 83 -16.70 0.15 11.99
C TYR A 83 -15.30 -0.35 11.67
N GLU A 84 -15.19 -1.56 11.15
CA GLU A 84 -13.91 -2.15 10.73
C GLU A 84 -13.52 -1.74 9.30
N HIS A 85 -14.52 -1.56 8.44
CA HIS A 85 -14.37 -1.21 7.03
C HIS A 85 -14.85 0.22 6.80
N HIS A 86 -14.01 1.04 6.18
CA HIS A 86 -14.34 2.43 5.81
C HIS A 86 -14.29 2.59 4.30
N LEU A 87 -15.30 3.27 3.76
CA LEU A 87 -15.37 3.65 2.35
C LEU A 87 -15.56 5.16 2.25
N LEU A 88 -14.56 5.86 1.71
CA LEU A 88 -14.62 7.28 1.41
C LEU A 88 -15.18 7.47 0.00
N VAL A 89 -16.43 7.93 -0.10
CA VAL A 89 -17.06 8.20 -1.40
C VAL A 89 -17.06 9.69 -1.67
N ARG A 90 -16.34 10.11 -2.73
CA ARG A 90 -16.40 11.48 -3.24
C ARG A 90 -17.27 11.53 -4.47
N VAL A 91 -18.25 12.42 -4.48
CA VAL A 91 -19.15 12.62 -5.63
C VAL A 91 -19.08 14.07 -6.12
N SER A 92 -19.53 14.29 -7.34
CA SER A 92 -19.69 15.64 -7.90
C SER A 92 -20.93 16.31 -7.32
N ASN A 93 -20.98 17.65 -7.39
CA ASN A 93 -22.06 18.44 -6.79
C ASN A 93 -23.45 18.04 -7.29
N ASP A 94 -23.58 17.66 -8.57
CA ASP A 94 -24.83 17.22 -9.19
C ASP A 94 -25.31 15.84 -8.70
N GLN A 95 -24.44 15.06 -8.04
CA GLN A 95 -24.75 13.71 -7.54
C GLN A 95 -24.98 13.66 -6.02
N VAL A 96 -24.83 14.79 -5.32
CA VAL A 96 -24.91 14.85 -3.85
C VAL A 96 -26.27 14.36 -3.34
N GLU A 97 -27.38 14.90 -3.86
CA GLU A 97 -28.73 14.53 -3.39
C GLU A 97 -29.05 13.06 -3.67
N ALA A 98 -28.75 12.57 -4.88
CA ALA A 98 -28.97 11.17 -5.22
C ALA A 98 -28.18 10.23 -4.31
N THR A 99 -26.94 10.61 -3.96
CA THR A 99 -26.09 9.83 -3.04
C THR A 99 -26.64 9.87 -1.62
N ARG A 100 -27.08 11.03 -1.12
CA ARG A 100 -27.70 11.16 0.20
C ARG A 100 -28.95 10.29 0.33
N THR A 101 -29.84 10.35 -0.66
CA THR A 101 -31.07 9.54 -0.68
C THR A 101 -30.73 8.05 -0.64
N PHE A 102 -29.84 7.59 -1.52
CA PHE A 102 -29.43 6.19 -1.55
C PHE A 102 -28.84 5.73 -0.21
N LEU A 103 -27.92 6.50 0.38
CA LEU A 103 -27.29 6.13 1.65
C LEU A 103 -28.28 6.15 2.82
N ALA A 104 -29.22 7.10 2.85
CA ALA A 104 -30.26 7.16 3.86
C ALA A 104 -31.19 5.94 3.81
N GLU A 105 -31.60 5.53 2.61
CA GLU A 105 -32.44 4.34 2.40
C GLU A 105 -31.68 3.04 2.72
N HIS A 106 -30.44 2.91 2.22
CA HIS A 106 -29.63 1.70 2.40
C HIS A 106 -29.23 1.43 3.86
N PHE A 107 -28.94 2.50 4.63
CA PHE A 107 -28.59 2.41 6.04
C PHE A 107 -29.75 2.69 6.99
N ALA A 108 -31.00 2.69 6.50
CA ALA A 108 -32.16 2.76 7.37
C ALA A 108 -32.18 1.54 8.34
N PRO A 109 -32.69 1.67 9.57
CA PRO A 109 -32.51 0.68 10.64
C PRO A 109 -32.96 -0.76 10.32
N ALA A 110 -33.84 -0.93 9.33
CA ALA A 110 -34.32 -2.23 8.89
C ALA A 110 -33.35 -2.98 7.95
N HIS A 111 -32.30 -2.33 7.43
CA HIS A 111 -31.60 -2.80 6.24
C HIS A 111 -30.15 -3.24 6.46
N THR A 112 -29.36 -2.72 7.41
CA THR A 112 -27.93 -3.09 7.52
C THR A 112 -27.29 -2.84 8.89
N ALA A 113 -26.21 -3.58 9.18
CA ALA A 113 -25.23 -3.20 10.19
C ALA A 113 -24.20 -2.25 9.56
N GLY A 114 -24.28 -0.95 9.85
CA GLY A 114 -23.41 0.06 9.26
C GLY A 114 -23.94 1.48 9.43
N GLY A 115 -23.25 2.44 8.82
CA GLY A 115 -23.72 3.81 8.80
C GLY A 115 -22.86 4.72 7.93
N TRP A 116 -23.35 5.92 7.70
CA TRP A 116 -22.67 6.94 6.91
C TRP A 116 -22.80 8.30 7.58
N PHE A 117 -21.94 9.23 7.18
CA PHE A 117 -22.10 10.64 7.49
C PHE A 117 -21.55 11.45 6.34
N GLU A 118 -22.14 12.61 6.11
CA GLU A 118 -21.56 13.57 5.19
C GLU A 118 -20.43 14.34 5.87
N CYS A 119 -19.24 14.26 5.28
CA CYS A 119 -18.08 15.01 5.73
C CYS A 119 -18.27 16.51 5.46
N ASP A 120 -17.83 17.35 6.39
CA ASP A 120 -17.52 18.72 6.05
C ASP A 120 -16.24 18.81 5.19
N ALA A 121 -15.87 20.02 4.77
CA ALA A 121 -14.71 20.23 3.91
C ALA A 121 -13.38 19.81 4.56
N ASP A 122 -13.20 20.02 5.87
CA ASP A 122 -11.96 19.64 6.56
C ASP A 122 -11.91 18.13 6.80
N GLU A 123 -13.03 17.52 7.19
CA GLU A 123 -13.14 16.09 7.37
C GLU A 123 -12.88 15.33 6.08
N GLY A 124 -13.51 15.74 4.97
CA GLY A 124 -13.31 15.11 3.67
C GLY A 124 -11.86 15.22 3.23
N ARG A 125 -11.28 16.42 3.31
CA ARG A 125 -9.87 16.65 2.94
C ARG A 125 -8.92 15.81 3.78
N LYS A 126 -9.10 15.77 5.10
CA LYS A 126 -8.23 15.01 6.01
C LYS A 126 -8.44 13.50 5.90
N ALA A 127 -9.65 13.01 5.67
CA ALA A 127 -9.90 11.59 5.46
C ALA A 127 -9.19 11.06 4.19
N PHE A 128 -9.25 11.81 3.09
CA PHE A 128 -8.51 11.47 1.87
C PHE A 128 -7.00 11.60 2.04
N LEU A 129 -6.52 12.60 2.80
CA LEU A 129 -5.09 12.72 3.09
C LEU A 129 -4.59 11.57 3.97
N HIS A 130 -5.41 11.12 4.92
CA HIS A 130 -5.12 9.93 5.73
C HIS A 130 -5.01 8.68 4.86
N ARG A 131 -5.99 8.44 3.96
CA ARG A 131 -5.95 7.37 2.95
C ARG A 131 -4.65 7.35 2.16
N PHE A 132 -4.16 8.53 1.77
CA PHE A 132 -2.90 8.66 1.04
C PHE A 132 -1.67 8.36 1.92
N ALA A 133 -1.67 8.84 3.17
CA ALA A 133 -0.56 8.65 4.10
C ALA A 133 -0.33 7.18 4.51
N ILE A 134 -1.34 6.32 4.39
CA ILE A 134 -1.25 4.88 4.72
C ILE A 134 -0.14 4.18 3.93
N ALA A 135 0.05 4.50 2.64
CA ALA A 135 1.06 3.85 1.80
C ALA A 135 2.49 4.02 2.34
N GLY A 136 2.81 5.19 2.91
CA GLY A 136 4.10 5.43 3.56
C GLY A 136 4.19 4.88 4.99
N ALA A 137 3.05 4.64 5.64
CA ALA A 137 2.98 4.25 7.04
C ALA A 137 3.48 2.82 7.29
N ALA A 138 3.22 1.90 6.36
CA ALA A 138 3.75 0.54 6.42
C ALA A 138 5.28 0.53 6.41
N ILE A 139 5.90 1.31 5.52
CA ILE A 139 7.35 1.48 5.42
C ILE A 139 7.92 2.04 6.73
N ARG A 140 7.30 3.09 7.27
CA ARG A 140 7.68 3.67 8.57
C ARG A 140 7.61 2.63 9.70
N TYR A 141 6.53 1.85 9.75
CA TYR A 141 6.36 0.81 10.76
C TYR A 141 7.54 -0.17 10.73
N ARG A 142 7.85 -0.70 9.55
CA ARG A 142 8.94 -1.66 9.33
C ARG A 142 10.29 -1.10 9.75
N GLU A 143 10.59 0.15 9.44
CA GLU A 143 11.88 0.75 9.82
C GLU A 143 12.00 0.92 11.34
N VAL A 144 10.92 1.33 12.01
CA VAL A 144 10.89 1.53 13.47
C VAL A 144 10.89 0.19 14.24
N HIS A 145 10.40 -0.90 13.66
CA HIS A 145 10.32 -2.23 14.30
C HIS A 145 11.24 -3.24 13.63
N ARG A 146 12.35 -2.80 13.02
CA ARG A 146 13.20 -3.62 12.16
C ARG A 146 13.76 -4.89 12.84
N SER A 147 13.91 -4.88 14.16
CA SER A 147 14.32 -6.05 14.95
C SER A 147 13.20 -7.06 15.20
N GLU A 148 11.94 -6.68 15.00
CA GLU A 148 10.74 -7.45 15.32
C GLU A 148 10.02 -7.99 14.07
N VAL A 149 10.29 -7.41 12.90
CA VAL A 149 9.64 -7.76 11.63
C VAL A 149 10.63 -7.95 10.49
N GLU A 150 10.21 -8.68 9.45
CA GLU A 150 10.93 -8.73 8.17
C GLU A 150 10.46 -7.63 7.19
N ASP A 151 10.84 -7.76 5.92
CA ASP A 151 10.36 -6.87 4.87
C ASP A 151 8.85 -7.03 4.65
N ILE A 152 8.27 -6.04 4.00
CA ILE A 152 6.84 -5.95 3.72
C ILE A 152 6.57 -6.74 2.45
N VAL A 153 5.58 -7.64 2.49
CA VAL A 153 5.00 -8.21 1.27
C VAL A 153 3.90 -7.26 0.84
N ALA A 154 4.07 -6.56 -0.28
CA ALA A 154 3.14 -5.54 -0.76
C ALA A 154 2.51 -6.02 -2.08
N LEU A 155 1.22 -6.36 -2.02
CA LEU A 155 0.48 -6.86 -3.18
C LEU A 155 -0.45 -5.79 -3.73
N ASP A 156 -0.37 -5.59 -5.05
CA ASP A 156 -1.21 -4.65 -5.79
C ASP A 156 -2.14 -5.42 -6.72
N ILE A 157 -3.40 -5.58 -6.31
CA ILE A 157 -4.31 -6.57 -6.90
C ILE A 157 -5.57 -5.93 -7.46
N ALA A 158 -6.05 -6.46 -8.58
CA ALA A 158 -7.33 -6.16 -9.20
C ALA A 158 -8.20 -7.41 -9.17
N LEU A 159 -9.26 -7.39 -8.36
CA LEU A 159 -10.23 -8.47 -8.31
C LEU A 159 -11.14 -8.44 -9.54
N ARG A 160 -11.77 -9.58 -9.84
CA ARG A 160 -12.80 -9.62 -10.89
C ARG A 160 -13.94 -8.67 -10.52
N ARG A 161 -14.50 -7.99 -11.52
CA ARG A 161 -15.64 -7.06 -11.36
C ARG A 161 -16.89 -7.70 -10.74
N ASN A 162 -17.04 -9.02 -10.85
CA ASN A 162 -18.15 -9.78 -10.28
C ASN A 162 -17.76 -10.55 -9.00
N ASP A 163 -16.57 -10.32 -8.45
CA ASP A 163 -16.15 -10.94 -7.19
C ASP A 163 -16.97 -10.37 -6.02
N ARG A 164 -17.62 -11.26 -5.26
CA ARG A 164 -18.43 -10.89 -4.09
C ARG A 164 -17.70 -11.09 -2.78
N GLU A 165 -16.61 -11.86 -2.77
CA GLU A 165 -15.84 -12.20 -1.57
C GLU A 165 -14.61 -11.31 -1.47
N TRP A 166 -14.78 -10.01 -1.66
CA TRP A 166 -13.67 -9.05 -1.78
C TRP A 166 -12.77 -9.00 -0.53
N VAL A 167 -13.31 -9.26 0.67
CA VAL A 167 -12.53 -9.41 1.90
C VAL A 167 -11.78 -10.74 1.87
N GLU A 168 -10.46 -10.66 1.94
CA GLU A 168 -9.58 -11.82 1.94
C GLU A 168 -9.73 -12.66 3.21
N GLN A 169 -9.63 -13.98 3.04
CA GLN A 169 -9.43 -14.93 4.12
C GLN A 169 -8.15 -15.72 3.82
N LEU A 170 -7.08 -15.45 4.58
CA LEU A 170 -5.83 -16.16 4.42
C LEU A 170 -5.93 -17.56 5.06
N PRO A 171 -5.28 -18.57 4.47
CA PRO A 171 -5.04 -19.84 5.14
C PRO A 171 -4.36 -19.62 6.49
N GLN A 172 -4.73 -20.41 7.50
CA GLN A 172 -4.28 -20.23 8.89
C GLN A 172 -2.75 -20.20 9.03
N ASP A 173 -2.05 -20.99 8.23
CA ASP A 173 -0.60 -21.09 8.28
C ASP A 173 0.10 -19.86 7.67
N VAL A 174 -0.53 -19.18 6.71
CA VAL A 174 -0.08 -17.87 6.21
C VAL A 174 -0.43 -16.77 7.21
N GLU A 175 -1.67 -16.76 7.71
CA GLU A 175 -2.15 -15.78 8.70
C GLU A 175 -1.26 -15.76 9.96
N ARG A 176 -0.80 -16.94 10.41
CA ARG A 176 0.11 -17.06 11.56
C ARG A 176 1.42 -16.29 11.36
N ASP A 177 1.89 -16.14 10.14
CA ASP A 177 3.21 -15.59 9.84
C ASP A 177 3.14 -14.06 9.58
N VAL A 178 1.94 -13.48 9.63
CA VAL A 178 1.68 -12.04 9.47
C VAL A 178 1.46 -11.36 10.84
N VAL A 179 2.09 -10.21 11.04
CA VAL A 179 1.89 -9.33 12.21
C VAL A 179 0.71 -8.40 11.99
N HIS A 180 0.66 -7.74 10.82
CA HIS A 180 -0.39 -6.81 10.45
C HIS A 180 -0.77 -6.96 8.98
N LYS A 181 -2.07 -6.89 8.70
CA LYS A 181 -2.66 -6.86 7.36
C LYS A 181 -3.20 -5.46 7.09
N LEU A 182 -2.60 -4.75 6.15
CA LEU A 182 -2.95 -3.38 5.82
C LEU A 182 -3.68 -3.38 4.48
N TYR A 183 -5.01 -3.34 4.55
CA TYR A 183 -5.85 -3.31 3.36
C TYR A 183 -6.42 -1.92 3.13
N TYR A 184 -6.21 -1.41 1.92
CA TYR A 184 -6.73 -0.13 1.45
C TYR A 184 -6.75 -0.16 -0.08
N GLY A 185 -7.52 0.71 -0.75
CA GLY A 185 -7.57 0.65 -2.21
C GLY A 185 -8.67 1.47 -2.87
N HIS A 186 -8.85 1.26 -4.17
CA HIS A 186 -9.86 1.90 -5.01
C HIS A 186 -11.06 0.94 -5.15
N PHE A 187 -12.01 1.04 -4.22
CA PHE A 187 -13.04 0.04 -3.97
C PHE A 187 -13.91 -0.26 -5.19
N PHE A 188 -14.43 0.78 -5.86
CA PHE A 188 -15.29 0.59 -7.03
C PHE A 188 -14.54 0.09 -8.28
N CYS A 189 -13.22 0.20 -8.30
CA CYS A 189 -12.37 -0.40 -9.33
C CYS A 189 -12.02 -1.85 -9.00
N HIS A 190 -12.38 -2.35 -7.81
CA HIS A 190 -11.94 -3.64 -7.28
C HIS A 190 -10.40 -3.75 -7.20
N VAL A 191 -9.73 -2.61 -7.01
CA VAL A 191 -8.27 -2.54 -6.84
C VAL A 191 -7.93 -2.38 -5.36
N PHE A 192 -7.07 -3.24 -4.85
CA PHE A 192 -6.64 -3.24 -3.45
C PHE A 192 -5.12 -3.31 -3.35
N HIS A 193 -4.58 -2.50 -2.46
CA HIS A 193 -3.24 -2.67 -1.94
C HIS A 193 -3.34 -3.45 -0.64
N GLN A 194 -2.61 -4.55 -0.58
CA GLN A 194 -2.54 -5.42 0.58
C GLN A 194 -1.08 -5.49 1.04
N ASP A 195 -0.75 -4.72 2.08
CA ASP A 195 0.58 -4.75 2.66
C ASP A 195 0.58 -5.64 3.90
N TYR A 196 1.43 -6.66 3.90
CA TYR A 196 1.60 -7.60 5.00
C TYR A 196 2.91 -7.29 5.72
N ILE A 197 2.83 -6.98 7.01
CA ILE A 197 4.00 -6.89 7.87
C ILE A 197 4.34 -8.31 8.35
N VAL A 198 5.45 -8.84 7.87
CA VAL A 198 5.84 -10.25 8.09
C VAL A 198 6.61 -10.43 9.39
N LYS A 199 6.34 -11.53 10.12
CA LYS A 199 7.05 -11.86 11.36
C LYS A 199 8.54 -12.08 11.13
N LYS A 200 9.36 -11.70 12.12
CA LYS A 200 10.81 -11.96 12.08
C LYS A 200 11.12 -13.43 11.83
N GLY A 201 12.09 -13.70 10.95
CA GLY A 201 12.55 -15.05 10.61
C GLY A 201 11.73 -15.78 9.54
N VAL A 202 10.60 -15.22 9.09
CA VAL A 202 9.84 -15.76 7.95
C VAL A 202 10.39 -15.16 6.66
N ASP A 203 10.62 -15.97 5.63
CA ASP A 203 11.08 -15.49 4.32
C ASP A 203 9.95 -14.70 3.62
N PRO A 204 10.07 -13.36 3.45
CA PRO A 204 9.02 -12.57 2.83
C PRO A 204 8.77 -12.95 1.38
N LEU A 205 9.81 -13.40 0.67
CA LEU A 205 9.61 -13.87 -0.70
C LEU A 205 8.78 -15.14 -0.71
N ALA A 206 9.17 -16.14 0.08
CA ALA A 206 8.44 -17.41 0.08
C ALA A 206 6.96 -17.17 0.43
N MET A 207 6.69 -16.20 1.32
CA MET A 207 5.33 -15.72 1.57
C MET A 207 4.69 -15.07 0.34
N GLU A 208 5.38 -14.15 -0.34
CA GLU A 208 4.89 -13.49 -1.55
C GLU A 208 4.48 -14.49 -2.65
N HIS A 209 5.33 -15.47 -2.96
CA HIS A 209 5.02 -16.51 -3.93
C HIS A 209 3.78 -17.33 -3.52
N ARG A 210 3.64 -17.67 -2.23
CA ARG A 210 2.42 -18.33 -1.73
C ARG A 210 1.18 -17.47 -1.89
N MET A 211 1.30 -16.16 -1.67
CA MET A 211 0.18 -15.23 -1.88
C MET A 211 -0.22 -15.16 -3.37
N TRP A 212 0.75 -15.22 -4.29
CA TRP A 212 0.45 -15.27 -5.73
C TRP A 212 -0.38 -16.50 -6.10
N GLU A 213 -0.06 -17.69 -5.56
CA GLU A 213 -0.87 -18.90 -5.79
C GLU A 213 -2.33 -18.72 -5.36
N LEU A 214 -2.55 -18.04 -4.22
CA LEU A 214 -3.90 -17.72 -3.72
C LEU A 214 -4.62 -16.74 -4.65
N LEU A 215 -3.91 -15.73 -5.14
CA LEU A 215 -4.46 -14.73 -6.07
C LEU A 215 -4.76 -15.32 -7.44
N ASP A 216 -3.90 -16.20 -7.96
CA ASP A 216 -4.10 -16.94 -9.20
C ASP A 216 -5.32 -17.86 -9.12
N ALA A 217 -5.47 -18.60 -8.01
CA ALA A 217 -6.66 -19.41 -7.75
C ALA A 217 -7.93 -18.55 -7.70
N ARG A 218 -7.81 -17.34 -7.14
CA ARG A 218 -8.86 -16.32 -7.13
C ARG A 218 -9.03 -15.62 -8.48
N ARG A 219 -8.17 -15.88 -9.47
CA ARG A 219 -8.12 -15.19 -10.77
C ARG A 219 -8.14 -13.67 -10.63
N ALA A 220 -7.43 -13.17 -9.62
CA ALA A 220 -7.13 -11.76 -9.49
C ALA A 220 -6.01 -11.41 -10.48
N GLU A 221 -6.01 -10.17 -10.97
CA GLU A 221 -4.94 -9.63 -11.79
C GLU A 221 -3.96 -8.87 -10.90
N TYR A 222 -2.66 -9.02 -11.14
CA TYR A 222 -1.60 -8.26 -10.47
C TYR A 222 -0.37 -8.17 -11.39
N PRO A 223 0.39 -7.06 -11.32
CA PRO A 223 0.08 -5.82 -10.60
C PRO A 223 -1.10 -5.05 -11.24
N ALA A 224 -1.87 -4.33 -10.43
CA ALA A 224 -3.08 -3.63 -10.87
C ALA A 224 -2.80 -2.24 -11.45
N GLU A 225 -2.05 -1.40 -10.72
CA GLU A 225 -1.74 -0.02 -11.09
C GLU A 225 -0.27 0.35 -10.93
N HIS A 226 0.48 -0.37 -10.08
CA HIS A 226 1.88 -0.05 -9.78
C HIS A 226 2.89 -0.55 -10.81
N ASN A 227 2.42 -1.27 -11.85
CA ASN A 227 3.25 -1.91 -12.89
C ASN A 227 4.19 -2.98 -12.31
N VAL A 228 4.88 -3.72 -13.18
CA VAL A 228 5.65 -4.92 -12.77
C VAL A 228 6.95 -4.59 -12.05
N GLY A 229 7.54 -3.42 -12.32
CA GLY A 229 8.82 -3.01 -11.74
C GLY A 229 9.88 -4.10 -11.90
N HIS A 230 10.53 -4.47 -10.80
CA HIS A 230 11.35 -5.69 -10.70
C HIS A 230 10.81 -6.64 -9.61
N LEU A 231 9.51 -6.54 -9.32
CA LEU A 231 8.83 -7.33 -8.29
C LEU A 231 7.97 -8.44 -8.91
N TYR A 232 7.34 -8.15 -10.05
CA TYR A 232 6.44 -9.09 -10.72
C TYR A 232 7.02 -9.53 -12.05
N VAL A 233 6.71 -10.77 -12.43
CA VAL A 233 7.01 -11.27 -13.77
C VAL A 233 6.09 -10.60 -14.79
N ALA A 234 6.67 -10.00 -15.85
CA ALA A 234 5.89 -9.47 -16.95
C ALA A 234 5.25 -10.61 -17.74
N LYS A 235 3.92 -10.56 -17.89
CA LYS A 235 3.18 -11.47 -18.77
C LYS A 235 3.70 -11.35 -20.22
N PRO A 236 3.64 -12.41 -21.05
CA PRO A 236 4.25 -12.42 -22.38
C PRO A 236 3.86 -11.25 -23.28
N ALA A 237 2.61 -10.80 -23.23
CA ALA A 237 2.15 -9.64 -24.01
C ALA A 237 2.86 -8.34 -23.59
N LEU A 238 3.09 -8.14 -22.29
CA LEU A 238 3.76 -6.97 -21.75
C LEU A 238 5.27 -7.02 -22.02
N ALA A 239 5.92 -8.18 -21.83
CA ALA A 239 7.32 -8.37 -22.18
C ALA A 239 7.58 -8.14 -23.68
N GLY A 240 6.71 -8.67 -24.55
CA GLY A 240 6.79 -8.43 -25.99
C GLY A 240 6.55 -6.97 -26.38
N PHE A 241 5.68 -6.26 -25.67
CA PHE A 241 5.48 -4.83 -25.84
C PHE A 241 6.73 -4.01 -25.43
N TYR A 242 7.41 -4.37 -24.34
CA TYR A 242 8.67 -3.73 -23.97
C TYR A 242 9.73 -3.94 -25.04
N GLN A 243 9.86 -5.17 -25.55
CA GLN A 243 10.82 -5.50 -26.60
C GLN A 243 10.56 -4.78 -27.92
N SER A 244 9.29 -4.55 -28.29
CA SER A 244 8.97 -3.82 -29.53
C SER A 244 9.31 -2.33 -29.46
N LEU A 245 9.23 -1.73 -28.28
CA LEU A 245 9.56 -0.31 -28.05
C LEU A 245 11.06 -0.07 -27.83
N ASP A 246 11.76 -0.99 -27.18
CA ASP A 246 13.19 -0.91 -26.94
C ASP A 246 13.92 -2.18 -27.40
N PRO A 247 14.09 -2.38 -28.73
CA PRO A 247 14.75 -3.58 -29.25
C PRO A 247 16.21 -3.72 -28.78
N THR A 248 16.83 -2.67 -28.23
CA THR A 248 18.21 -2.68 -27.74
C THR A 248 18.34 -2.97 -26.25
N ASN A 249 17.23 -2.95 -25.49
CA ASN A 249 17.20 -3.09 -24.03
C ASN A 249 18.15 -2.09 -23.34
N THR A 250 18.00 -0.80 -23.65
CA THR A 250 18.79 0.31 -23.10
C THR A 250 18.01 1.10 -22.03
N PHE A 251 16.69 1.13 -22.11
CA PHE A 251 15.81 1.90 -21.22
C PHE A 251 15.22 0.99 -20.14
N ASN A 252 15.73 1.14 -18.91
CA ASN A 252 15.33 0.37 -17.72
C ASN A 252 15.40 -1.18 -17.88
N PRO A 253 16.58 -1.76 -18.18
CA PRO A 253 16.71 -3.19 -18.47
C PRO A 253 16.31 -4.10 -17.31
N GLY A 254 15.67 -5.22 -17.66
CA GLY A 254 15.21 -6.26 -16.73
C GLY A 254 13.92 -5.95 -15.98
N ILE A 255 13.16 -4.96 -16.44
CA ILE A 255 11.81 -4.70 -15.93
C ILE A 255 10.93 -5.94 -16.16
N GLY A 256 10.13 -6.31 -15.16
CA GLY A 256 9.25 -7.47 -15.25
C GLY A 256 9.98 -8.82 -15.30
N HIS A 257 11.17 -8.91 -14.68
CA HIS A 257 12.03 -10.09 -14.72
C HIS A 257 12.45 -10.50 -16.14
N THR A 258 12.52 -9.53 -17.06
CA THR A 258 13.09 -9.73 -18.39
C THR A 258 14.63 -9.75 -18.35
N PRO A 259 15.31 -10.15 -19.44
CA PRO A 259 16.77 -10.09 -19.50
C PRO A 259 17.30 -8.67 -19.26
N ARG A 260 18.45 -8.54 -18.60
CA ARG A 260 19.13 -7.24 -18.38
C ARG A 260 20.18 -6.90 -19.44
N GLY A 261 20.55 -7.87 -20.29
CA GLY A 261 21.57 -7.69 -21.30
C GLY A 261 21.09 -6.89 -22.50
N ARG A 262 22.05 -6.22 -23.16
CA ARG A 262 21.78 -5.51 -24.42
C ARG A 262 21.16 -6.46 -25.44
N ASN A 263 20.27 -5.90 -26.26
CA ASN A 263 19.51 -6.65 -27.26
C ASN A 263 18.80 -7.87 -26.67
N TRP A 264 18.31 -7.75 -25.42
CA TRP A 264 17.54 -8.79 -24.72
C TRP A 264 18.29 -10.10 -24.50
N GLN A 265 19.63 -10.06 -24.47
CA GLN A 265 20.44 -11.24 -24.18
C GLN A 265 20.45 -11.56 -22.68
N GLU A 266 20.45 -12.85 -22.37
CA GLU A 266 20.75 -13.30 -21.01
C GLU A 266 22.18 -12.91 -20.64
N CYS A 267 22.35 -12.21 -19.53
CA CYS A 267 23.67 -11.84 -19.05
C CYS A 267 24.27 -12.98 -18.23
N ASN A 268 25.42 -13.51 -18.65
CA ASN A 268 26.27 -14.42 -17.85
C ASN A 268 26.95 -13.74 -16.64
N HIS A 269 26.53 -12.53 -16.27
CA HIS A 269 26.97 -11.96 -15.00
C HIS A 269 26.27 -12.74 -13.89
N ALA A 270 27.06 -13.55 -13.18
CA ALA A 270 26.70 -14.15 -11.90
C ALA A 270 25.78 -13.18 -11.17
N SER A 271 24.55 -13.63 -10.94
CA SER A 271 23.52 -12.92 -10.21
C SER A 271 24.18 -12.16 -9.06
N GLY A 272 24.26 -10.83 -9.17
CA GLY A 272 24.54 -9.99 -8.02
C GLY A 272 23.47 -10.38 -7.01
N GLY A 273 23.88 -11.13 -5.99
CA GLY A 273 23.01 -12.05 -5.27
C GLY A 273 21.73 -11.36 -4.84
N TRP A 274 20.60 -11.82 -5.39
CA TRP A 274 19.31 -11.57 -4.79
C TRP A 274 19.29 -12.19 -3.38
N PRO A 275 18.45 -11.70 -2.46
CA PRO A 275 18.18 -12.41 -1.22
C PRO A 275 17.91 -13.89 -1.52
N LYS A 276 18.45 -14.79 -0.69
CA LYS A 276 18.52 -16.24 -0.95
C LYS A 276 17.22 -16.90 -1.43
N GLY A 277 16.05 -16.31 -1.16
CA GLY A 277 14.79 -16.83 -1.66
C GLY A 277 14.65 -16.83 -3.19
N TYR A 278 15.31 -15.92 -3.93
CA TYR A 278 15.06 -15.71 -5.37
C TYR A 278 16.10 -16.37 -6.29
N SER A 279 16.99 -17.23 -5.78
CA SER A 279 17.92 -17.96 -6.65
C SER A 279 17.35 -19.31 -7.06
N GLU A 280 17.37 -19.63 -8.36
CA GLU A 280 16.83 -20.85 -9.01
C GLU A 280 17.45 -22.19 -8.56
N ASN A 281 18.32 -22.19 -7.55
CA ASN A 281 18.89 -23.40 -6.96
C ASN A 281 18.54 -23.51 -5.47
N ALA A 282 17.23 -23.59 -5.17
CA ALA A 282 16.72 -24.08 -3.89
C ALA A 282 16.34 -25.56 -4.02
#